data_AF-A0AAV9F1B2-F1
#
_entry.id   AF-A0AAV9F1B2-F1
#
_cell.length_a   1.000
_cell.length_b   1.000
_cell.length_c   1.000
_cell.angle_alpha   90.00
_cell.angle_beta   90.00
_cell.angle_gamma   90.00
#
_symmetry.space_group_name_H-M   'P 1'
#
loop_
_entity.id
_entity.type
_entity.pdbx_description
1 polymer ?
#
loop_
_entity_poly.entity_id
_entity_poly.type
_entity_poly.pdbx_seq_one_letter_code
_entity_poly.pdbx_strand_id
1 'polypeptide(L)'
;MDFFHSIGFSIPDLVLVLSKNPCILASSLDNLIVPAYGFLKNILGTGNFVISTAKRAPWLLHKDLHKIMGPKIELLHDHGVPNSRISTMIRQQPRRFLIVHLDRFTRDLVKLKAMDFGPSTSSFYMAFWHHTEHE
;
A
#
# COMPACT_ATOMS: atom_id res chain seq x y z
N MET A 1 4.34 -21.72 7.35
CA MET A 1 5.58 -20.92 7.51
C MET A 1 6.43 -20.97 6.25
N ASP A 2 6.51 -22.12 5.57
CA ASP A 2 7.33 -22.33 4.36
C ASP A 2 7.10 -21.30 3.26
N PHE A 3 5.84 -20.88 3.03
CA PHE A 3 5.54 -19.81 2.10
C PHE A 3 6.29 -18.51 2.41
N PHE A 4 6.32 -18.07 3.66
CA PHE A 4 7.00 -16.82 4.03
C PHE A 4 8.50 -16.90 3.80
N HIS A 5 9.12 -18.05 4.08
CA HIS A 5 10.52 -18.28 3.78
C HIS A 5 10.79 -18.28 2.27
N SER A 6 9.91 -18.91 1.47
CA SER A 6 10.08 -18.98 0.01
C SER A 6 10.00 -17.60 -0.67
N ILE A 7 9.27 -16.64 -0.08
CA ILE A 7 9.20 -15.26 -0.56
C ILE A 7 10.24 -14.32 0.08
N GLY A 8 11.14 -14.86 0.91
CA GLY A 8 12.32 -14.16 1.43
C GLY A 8 12.18 -13.53 2.82
N PHE A 9 11.13 -13.82 3.59
CA PHE A 9 11.11 -13.40 5.00
C PHE A 9 12.12 -14.21 5.82
N SER A 10 12.92 -13.50 6.61
CA SER A 10 13.73 -14.13 7.67
C SER A 10 12.87 -14.45 8.90
N ILE A 11 13.36 -15.33 9.78
CA ILE A 11 12.72 -15.62 11.07
C ILE A 11 12.49 -14.33 11.89
N PRO A 12 13.48 -13.44 12.07
CA PRO A 12 13.26 -12.16 12.77
C PRO A 12 12.17 -11.30 12.12
N ASP A 13 12.09 -11.25 10.78
CA ASP A 13 11.05 -10.49 10.10
C ASP A 13 9.66 -11.06 10.40
N LEU A 14 9.53 -12.39 10.42
CA LEU A 14 8.26 -13.05 10.75
C LEU A 14 7.86 -12.82 12.19
N VAL A 15 8.80 -12.99 13.14
CA VAL A 15 8.52 -12.70 14.55
C VAL A 15 8.01 -11.28 14.71
N LEU A 16 8.65 -10.30 14.07
CA LEU A 16 8.23 -8.90 14.12
C LEU A 16 6.82 -8.68 13.54
N VAL A 17 6.55 -9.22 12.36
CA VAL A 17 5.28 -9.03 11.64
C VAL A 17 4.12 -9.71 12.38
N LEU A 18 4.31 -10.96 12.82
CA LEU A 18 3.30 -11.74 13.50
C LEU A 18 3.02 -11.21 14.91
N SER A 19 4.04 -10.75 15.63
CA SER A 19 3.86 -10.12 16.95
C SER A 19 3.03 -8.85 16.87
N LYS A 20 3.18 -8.07 15.79
CA LYS A 20 2.40 -6.86 15.56
C LYS A 20 0.99 -7.14 15.09
N ASN A 21 0.75 -8.28 14.43
CA ASN A 21 -0.57 -8.62 13.90
C ASN A 21 -0.77 -10.14 13.84
N PRO A 22 -1.26 -10.74 14.95
CA PRO A 22 -1.46 -12.19 15.01
C PRO A 22 -2.57 -12.69 14.09
N CYS A 23 -3.46 -11.80 13.58
CA CYS A 23 -4.53 -12.19 12.63
C CYS A 23 -3.99 -12.79 11.33
N ILE A 24 -2.72 -12.55 11.00
CA ILE A 24 -2.05 -13.18 9.86
C ILE A 24 -2.04 -14.71 10.02
N LEU A 25 -1.86 -15.24 11.23
CA LEU A 25 -1.84 -16.68 11.49
C LEU A 25 -3.21 -17.34 11.30
N ALA A 26 -4.29 -16.58 11.54
CA ALA A 26 -5.66 -17.04 11.36
C ALA A 26 -6.18 -16.86 9.92
N SER A 27 -5.38 -16.27 9.03
CA SER A 27 -5.80 -15.96 7.66
C SER A 27 -5.50 -17.09 6.70
N SER A 28 -6.38 -17.28 5.72
CA SER A 28 -6.17 -18.27 4.67
C SER A 28 -4.92 -17.93 3.85
N LEU A 29 -4.01 -18.90 3.76
CA LEU A 29 -2.80 -18.76 2.96
C LEU A 29 -3.14 -18.48 1.49
N ASP A 30 -3.96 -19.35 0.89
CA ASP A 30 -4.23 -19.32 -0.55
C ASP A 30 -5.23 -18.22 -0.95
N ASN A 31 -6.16 -17.85 -0.06
CA ASN A 31 -7.20 -16.87 -0.39
C ASN A 31 -6.87 -15.44 0.04
N LEU A 32 -5.93 -15.24 0.98
CA LEU A 32 -5.58 -13.90 1.48
C LEU A 32 -4.09 -13.61 1.37
N ILE A 33 -3.24 -14.43 1.98
CA ILE A 33 -1.81 -14.11 2.13
C ILE A 33 -1.09 -14.14 0.79
N VAL A 34 -1.28 -15.22 0.00
CA VAL A 34 -0.65 -15.38 -1.32
C VAL A 34 -1.14 -14.30 -2.30
N PRO A 35 -2.46 -14.03 -2.45
CA PRO A 35 -2.94 -12.93 -3.30
C PRO A 35 -2.44 -11.57 -2.84
N ALA A 36 -2.44 -11.28 -1.53
CA ALA A 36 -1.94 -10.00 -1.01
C ALA A 36 -0.45 -9.80 -1.31
N TYR A 37 0.38 -10.84 -1.14
CA TYR A 37 1.78 -10.77 -1.53
C TYR A 37 1.94 -10.53 -3.03
N GLY A 38 1.19 -11.26 -3.87
CA GLY A 38 1.22 -11.10 -5.33
C GLY A 38 0.85 -9.68 -5.75
N PHE A 39 -0.23 -9.13 -5.19
CA PHE A 39 -0.65 -7.75 -5.41
C PHE A 39 0.44 -6.74 -5.05
N LEU A 40 1.01 -6.85 -3.85
CA LEU A 40 2.09 -5.95 -3.42
C LEU A 40 3.33 -6.11 -4.29
N LYS A 41 3.72 -7.33 -4.66
CA LYS A 41 4.91 -7.55 -5.50
C LYS A 41 4.74 -6.93 -6.87
N ASN A 42 3.55 -7.01 -7.45
CA ASN A 42 3.24 -6.38 -8.74
C ASN A 42 3.42 -4.85 -8.70
N ILE A 43 2.93 -4.20 -7.65
CA ILE A 43 2.99 -2.73 -7.54
C ILE A 43 4.34 -2.23 -7.04
N LEU A 44 4.94 -2.95 -6.08
CA LEU A 44 6.21 -2.55 -5.45
C LEU A 44 7.42 -2.98 -6.27
N GLY A 45 7.28 -3.95 -7.17
CA GLY A 45 8.31 -4.42 -8.10
C GLY A 45 9.32 -5.41 -7.50
N THR A 46 9.56 -5.41 -6.19
CA THR A 46 10.51 -6.35 -5.56
C THR A 46 9.98 -6.95 -4.26
N GLY A 47 10.37 -8.19 -3.96
CA GLY A 47 10.03 -8.86 -2.69
C GLY A 47 10.57 -8.10 -1.47
N ASN A 48 11.76 -7.50 -1.57
CA ASN A 48 12.36 -6.71 -0.48
C ASN A 48 11.49 -5.50 -0.10
N PHE A 49 10.89 -4.83 -1.09
CA PHE A 49 9.94 -3.75 -0.81
C PHE A 49 8.64 -4.26 -0.20
N VAL A 50 8.17 -5.45 -0.59
CA VAL A 50 7.01 -6.08 0.08
C VAL A 50 7.33 -6.36 1.55
N ILE A 51 8.45 -7.01 1.84
CA ILE A 51 8.86 -7.39 3.20
C ILE A 51 9.03 -6.14 4.08
N SER A 52 9.81 -5.15 3.63
CA SER A 52 10.04 -3.91 4.40
C SER A 52 8.75 -3.13 4.65
N THR A 53 7.81 -3.12 3.69
CA THR A 53 6.49 -2.48 3.87
C THR A 53 5.62 -3.27 4.84
N ALA A 54 5.59 -4.60 4.73
CA ALA A 54 4.82 -5.46 5.63
C ALA A 54 5.32 -5.39 7.09
N LYS A 55 6.63 -5.21 7.32
CA LYS A 55 7.20 -4.97 8.66
C LYS A 55 6.68 -3.69 9.32
N ARG A 56 6.37 -2.66 8.50
CA ARG A 56 5.77 -1.39 8.95
C ARG A 56 4.26 -1.47 9.04
N ALA A 57 3.61 -2.24 8.16
CA ALA A 57 2.17 -2.36 8.04
C ALA A 57 1.74 -3.83 7.86
N PRO A 58 1.77 -4.64 8.94
CA PRO A 58 1.47 -6.08 8.86
C PRO A 58 0.07 -6.41 8.34
N TRP A 59 -0.88 -5.49 8.49
CA TRP A 59 -2.25 -5.65 7.99
C TRP A 59 -2.31 -5.91 6.48
N LEU A 60 -1.27 -5.51 5.74
CA LEU A 60 -1.16 -5.75 4.31
C LEU A 60 -1.17 -7.23 3.95
N LEU A 61 -0.79 -8.13 4.87
CA LEU A 61 -0.67 -9.56 4.58
C LEU A 61 -1.94 -10.36 4.89
N HIS A 62 -2.99 -9.76 5.46
CA HIS A 62 -4.18 -10.50 5.90
C HIS A 62 -5.51 -9.87 5.46
N LYS A 63 -5.44 -8.90 4.54
CA LYS A 63 -6.59 -8.20 3.99
C LYS A 63 -6.65 -8.40 2.48
N ASP A 64 -7.86 -8.30 1.93
CA ASP A 64 -8.07 -8.25 0.49
C ASP A 64 -7.61 -6.88 -0.06
N LEU A 65 -6.38 -6.85 -0.57
CA LEU A 65 -5.78 -5.62 -1.09
C LEU A 65 -6.35 -5.19 -2.43
N HIS A 66 -6.84 -6.14 -3.25
CA HIS A 66 -7.54 -5.79 -4.49
C HIS A 66 -8.77 -4.95 -4.18
N LYS A 67 -9.57 -5.36 -3.19
CA LYS A 67 -10.75 -4.60 -2.76
C LYS A 67 -10.41 -3.27 -2.09
N ILE A 68 -9.36 -3.24 -1.26
CA ILE A 68 -9.04 -2.05 -0.45
C ILE A 68 -8.27 -0.98 -1.25
N MET A 69 -7.29 -1.40 -2.04
CA MET A 69 -6.36 -0.51 -2.74
C MET A 69 -6.65 -0.38 -4.23
N GLY A 70 -7.22 -1.42 -4.87
CA GLY A 70 -7.45 -1.47 -6.31
C GLY A 70 -8.11 -0.21 -6.87
N PRO A 71 -9.30 0.20 -6.38
CA PRO A 71 -9.99 1.39 -6.88
C PRO A 71 -9.17 2.69 -6.74
N LYS A 72 -8.37 2.81 -5.67
CA LYS A 72 -7.52 3.98 -5.46
C LYS A 72 -6.31 4.00 -6.38
N ILE A 73 -5.77 2.82 -6.70
CA ILE A 73 -4.62 2.68 -7.61
C ILE A 73 -5.05 2.94 -9.05
N GLU A 74 -6.19 2.39 -9.48
CA GLU A 74 -6.80 2.69 -10.78
C GLU A 74 -7.03 4.20 -10.93
N LEU A 75 -7.62 4.82 -9.92
CA LEU A 75 -7.83 6.27 -9.90
C LEU A 75 -6.52 7.07 -10.03
N LEU A 76 -5.44 6.65 -9.36
CA LEU A 76 -4.13 7.29 -9.51
C LEU A 76 -3.58 7.13 -10.94
N HIS A 77 -3.78 5.98 -11.56
CA HIS A 77 -3.42 5.75 -12.96
C HIS A 77 -4.19 6.65 -13.92
N ASP A 78 -5.50 6.78 -13.72
CA ASP A 78 -6.36 7.67 -14.53
C ASP A 78 -5.93 9.14 -14.42
N HIS A 79 -5.32 9.52 -13.30
CA HIS A 79 -4.74 10.85 -13.08
C HIS A 79 -3.29 10.98 -13.56
N GLY A 80 -2.75 9.97 -14.24
CA GLY A 80 -1.40 9.99 -14.82
C GLY A 80 -0.28 9.83 -13.79
N VAL A 81 -0.57 9.31 -12.60
CA VAL A 81 0.46 9.06 -11.58
C VAL A 81 1.25 7.81 -11.99
N PRO A 82 2.59 7.90 -12.12
CA PRO A 82 3.40 6.77 -12.57
C PRO A 82 3.53 5.69 -11.48
N ASN A 83 3.73 4.43 -11.92
CA ASN A 83 3.91 3.27 -11.04
C ASN A 83 4.96 3.49 -9.93
N SER A 84 6.08 4.14 -10.26
CA SER A 84 7.16 4.44 -9.30
C SER A 84 6.69 5.36 -8.16
N ARG A 85 5.79 6.30 -8.46
CA ARG A 85 5.18 7.18 -7.46
C ARG A 85 4.18 6.40 -6.63
N ILE A 86 3.25 5.66 -7.24
CA ILE A 86 2.26 4.82 -6.53
C ILE A 86 2.95 3.83 -5.57
N SER A 87 3.99 3.14 -6.03
CA SER A 87 4.85 2.28 -5.21
C SER A 87 5.42 3.03 -4.01
N THR A 88 5.92 4.25 -4.21
CA THR A 88 6.43 5.10 -3.12
C THR A 88 5.32 5.49 -2.14
N MET A 89 4.12 5.82 -2.60
CA MET A 89 2.97 6.12 -1.74
C MET A 89 2.61 4.94 -0.83
N ILE A 90 2.51 3.74 -1.40
CA ILE A 90 2.15 2.53 -0.65
C ILE A 90 3.24 2.16 0.36
N ARG A 91 4.52 2.28 0.00
CA ARG A 91 5.64 2.00 0.92
C ARG A 91 5.68 2.96 2.11
N GLN A 92 5.40 4.24 1.88
CA GLN A 92 5.50 5.26 2.93
C GLN A 92 4.23 5.38 3.77
N GLN A 93 3.05 5.28 3.16
CA GLN A 93 1.75 5.56 3.79
C GLN A 93 0.70 4.48 3.44
N PRO A 94 0.95 3.18 3.68
CA PRO A 94 0.00 2.13 3.31
C PRO A 94 -1.35 2.33 4.00
N ARG A 95 -1.35 2.79 5.26
CA ARG A 95 -2.56 3.00 6.06
C ARG A 95 -3.55 3.98 5.42
N ARG A 96 -3.08 4.92 4.61
CA ARG A 96 -3.97 5.88 3.92
C ARG A 96 -4.89 5.19 2.92
N PHE A 97 -4.38 4.19 2.20
CA PHE A 97 -5.17 3.37 1.29
C PHE A 97 -6.20 2.51 2.04
N LEU A 98 -6.01 2.26 3.33
CA LEU A 98 -6.98 1.55 4.17
C LEU A 98 -8.09 2.47 4.70
N ILE A 99 -7.71 3.62 5.27
CA ILE A 99 -8.63 4.42 6.09
C ILE A 99 -9.36 5.53 5.31
N VAL A 100 -8.77 6.03 4.22
CA VAL A 100 -9.38 7.12 3.45
C VAL A 100 -10.42 6.52 2.51
N HIS A 101 -11.65 7.03 2.57
CA HIS A 101 -12.70 6.66 1.62
C HIS A 101 -12.36 7.10 0.20
N LEU A 102 -12.80 6.33 -0.80
CA LEU A 102 -12.49 6.61 -2.21
C LEU A 102 -12.94 8.02 -2.64
N ASP A 103 -14.09 8.49 -2.16
CA ASP A 103 -14.62 9.83 -2.49
C ASP A 103 -13.70 10.95 -1.98
N ARG A 104 -13.21 10.83 -0.73
CA ARG A 104 -12.23 11.77 -0.17
C ARG A 104 -10.92 11.70 -0.94
N PHE A 105 -10.45 10.49 -1.25
CA PHE A 105 -9.23 10.27 -2.03
C PHE A 105 -9.32 10.94 -3.41
N THR A 106 -10.47 10.83 -4.07
CA THR A 106 -10.76 11.45 -5.37
C THR A 106 -10.75 12.96 -5.28
N ARG A 107 -11.41 13.53 -4.27
CA ARG A 107 -11.43 14.97 -4.04
C ARG A 107 -10.02 15.53 -3.82
N ASP A 108 -9.18 14.82 -3.07
CA ASP A 108 -7.79 15.22 -2.84
C ASP A 108 -7.01 15.26 -4.16
N LEU A 109 -7.17 14.25 -5.03
CA LEU A 109 -6.52 14.23 -6.36
C LEU A 109 -6.97 15.38 -7.27
N VAL A 110 -8.28 15.65 -7.32
CA VAL A 110 -8.84 16.73 -8.15
C VAL A 110 -8.31 18.09 -7.69
N LYS A 111 -8.27 18.34 -6.37
CA LYS A 111 -7.72 19.59 -5.81
C LYS A 111 -6.28 19.82 -6.24
N LEU A 112 -5.45 18.77 -6.24
CA LEU A 112 -4.03 18.90 -6.59
C LEU A 112 -3.80 19.14 -8.06
N LYS A 113 -4.62 18.53 -8.91
CA LYS A 113 -4.60 18.81 -10.34
C LYS A 113 -4.95 20.28 -10.61
N ALA A 114 -5.91 20.84 -9.85
CA ALA A 114 -6.27 22.26 -9.96
C ALA A 114 -5.18 23.22 -9.44
N MET A 115 -4.27 22.74 -8.58
CA MET A 115 -3.12 23.51 -8.07
C MET A 115 -1.90 23.47 -9.02
N ASP A 116 -2.06 22.96 -10.25
CA ASP A 116 -0.99 22.81 -11.26
C ASP A 116 0.22 21.97 -10.79
N PHE A 117 0.05 21.18 -9.73
CA PHE A 117 1.05 20.20 -9.34
C PHE A 117 1.00 19.02 -10.30
N GLY A 118 2.01 18.92 -11.16
CA GLY A 118 2.16 17.75 -12.03
C GLY A 118 2.17 16.44 -11.20
N PRO A 119 1.51 15.36 -11.67
CA PRO A 119 1.32 14.11 -10.91
C PRO A 119 2.63 13.37 -10.58
N SER A 120 3.74 13.80 -11.17
CA SER A 120 5.09 13.28 -10.92
C SER A 120 5.93 14.15 -9.97
N THR A 121 5.42 15.31 -9.54
CA THR A 121 6.17 16.26 -8.70
C THR A 121 6.20 15.82 -7.23
N SER A 122 7.28 16.16 -6.53
CA SER A 122 7.32 15.97 -5.07
C SER A 122 6.28 16.85 -4.37
N SER A 123 5.90 17.98 -4.95
CA SER A 123 4.86 18.86 -4.44
C SER A 123 3.46 18.22 -4.48
N PHE A 124 3.13 17.48 -5.54
CA PHE A 124 1.90 16.67 -5.60
C PHE A 124 1.83 15.67 -4.45
N TYR A 125 2.95 14.96 -4.20
CA TYR A 125 3.09 14.03 -3.08
C TYR A 125 2.95 14.75 -1.73
N MET A 126 3.67 15.85 -1.50
CA MET A 126 3.58 16.55 -0.22
C MET A 126 2.20 17.18 0.02
N ALA A 127 1.59 17.75 -1.01
CA ALA A 127 0.29 18.42 -0.89
C ALA A 127 -0.85 17.43 -0.70
N PHE A 128 -0.87 16.29 -1.40
CA PHE A 128 -1.83 15.22 -1.11
C PHE A 128 -1.66 14.74 0.35
N TRP A 129 -0.47 14.89 0.96
CA TRP A 129 -0.12 14.31 2.25
C TRP A 129 -0.50 15.28 3.38
N HIS A 130 -0.28 16.58 3.20
CA HIS A 130 -0.56 17.62 4.20
C HIS A 130 -2.01 18.15 4.17
N HIS A 131 -2.75 18.06 3.06
CA HIS A 131 -4.17 18.48 3.00
C HIS A 131 -5.14 17.59 3.82
N THR A 132 -4.62 16.67 4.62
CA THR A 132 -5.41 15.74 5.45
C THR A 132 -5.12 15.78 6.94
N GLU A 133 -4.24 16.68 7.40
CA GLU A 133 -3.97 16.87 8.83
C GLU A 133 -4.79 18.02 9.46
N HIS A 134 -5.50 18.81 8.65
CA HIS A 134 -6.41 19.85 9.11
C HIS A 134 -7.75 19.72 8.39
N GLU A 135 -8.63 18.86 8.92
CA GLU A 135 -10.11 18.91 8.81
C GLU A 135 -10.71 17.69 9.52
#